data_AF-A0A2V6F028-F1
#
_entry.id   AF-A0A2V6F028-F1
#
_cell.length_a   1.000
_cell.length_b   1.000
_cell.length_c   1.000
_cell.angle_alpha   90.00
_cell.angle_beta   90.00
_cell.angle_gamma   90.00
#
_symmetry.space_group_name_H-M   'P 1'
#
loop_
_entity.id
_entity.type
_entity.pdbx_description
1 polymer ?
#
loop_
_entity_poly.entity_id
_entity_poly.type
_entity_poly.pdbx_seq_one_letter_code
_entity_poly.pdbx_strand_id
1 'polypeptide(L)'
;KPGEVLALNGVTFTLVLYRFYKSQLGGIELIYEGKENREKLIQWIEEQYGKLPPVERKQKQIEWHGANVVITLGYDVTTKLGQLWFTYLALTPFDNSTTDTSGY
;
A
#
# COMPACT_ATOMS: atom_id res chain seq x y z
N LYS A 1 -3.92 11.09 -20.00
CA LYS A 1 -5.15 11.71 -20.57
C LYS A 1 -6.29 11.54 -19.56
N PRO A 2 -7.26 12.46 -19.47
CA PRO A 2 -8.46 12.22 -18.67
C PRO A 2 -9.13 10.91 -19.10
N GLY A 3 -9.41 10.00 -18.16
CA GLY A 3 -9.94 8.66 -18.44
C GLY A 3 -8.90 7.59 -18.83
N GLU A 4 -7.61 7.89 -18.74
CA GLU A 4 -6.56 6.90 -18.94
C GLU A 4 -6.54 5.91 -17.77
N VAL A 5 -6.58 4.62 -18.10
CA VAL A 5 -6.55 3.54 -17.12
C VAL A 5 -5.22 3.59 -16.39
N LEU A 6 -5.26 3.88 -15.08
CA LEU A 6 -4.07 3.84 -14.25
C LEU A 6 -3.61 2.38 -14.16
N ALA A 7 -2.42 2.11 -14.69
CA ALA A 7 -1.78 0.81 -14.60
C ALA A 7 -0.41 0.94 -13.93
N LEU A 8 -0.11 0.03 -13.01
CA LEU A 8 1.16 -0.06 -12.30
C LEU A 8 1.69 -1.49 -12.38
N ASN A 9 2.90 -1.68 -12.88
CA ASN A 9 3.48 -3.00 -13.14
C ASN A 9 2.51 -3.97 -13.87
N GLY A 10 1.79 -3.46 -14.89
CA GLY A 10 0.79 -4.24 -15.64
C GLY A 10 -0.48 -4.59 -14.85
N VAL A 11 -0.68 -4.04 -13.65
CA VAL A 11 -1.91 -4.15 -12.86
C VAL A 11 -2.78 -2.94 -13.13
N THR A 12 -4.01 -3.18 -13.59
CA THR A 12 -5.03 -2.14 -13.76
C THR A 12 -5.82 -1.95 -12.47
N PHE A 13 -6.10 -0.70 -12.12
CA PHE A 13 -6.92 -0.36 -10.96
C PHE A 13 -8.35 -0.01 -11.37
N THR A 14 -9.31 -0.53 -10.62
CA THR A 14 -10.75 -0.30 -10.84
C THR A 14 -11.23 1.00 -10.19
N LEU A 15 -10.54 1.44 -9.13
CA LEU A 15 -10.86 2.65 -8.40
C LEU A 15 -9.60 3.28 -7.82
N VAL A 16 -9.57 4.61 -7.82
CA VAL A 16 -8.55 5.43 -7.15
C VAL A 16 -9.25 6.36 -6.18
N LEU A 17 -8.87 6.28 -4.91
CA LEU A 17 -9.39 7.11 -3.83
C LEU A 17 -8.28 7.99 -3.28
N TYR A 18 -8.53 9.30 -3.18
CA TYR A 18 -7.60 10.26 -2.60
C TYR A 18 -8.08 10.68 -1.21
N ARG A 19 -7.20 10.59 -0.22
CA ARG A 19 -7.47 11.05 1.14
C ARG A 19 -6.74 12.34 1.41
N PHE A 20 -7.49 13.35 1.82
CA PHE A 20 -6.97 14.67 2.17
C PHE A 20 -7.11 14.94 3.67
N TYR A 21 -6.09 15.54 4.26
CA TYR A 21 -6.10 16.04 5.62
C TYR A 21 -5.53 17.45 5.64
N LYS A 22 -6.22 18.41 6.28
CA LYS A 22 -5.86 19.83 6.29
C LYS A 22 -5.49 20.38 4.90
N SER A 23 -6.30 20.03 3.89
CA SER A 23 -6.10 20.41 2.48
C SER A 23 -4.83 19.87 1.81
N GLN A 24 -4.15 18.91 2.43
CA GLN A 24 -2.98 18.23 1.87
C GLN A 24 -3.29 16.77 1.59
N LEU A 25 -2.65 16.19 0.57
CA LEU A 25 -2.82 14.78 0.22
C LEU A 25 -2.16 13.91 1.31
N GLY A 26 -2.99 13.21 2.09
CA GLY A 26 -2.56 12.30 3.15
C GLY A 26 -2.42 10.85 2.69
N GLY A 27 -3.04 10.48 1.58
CA GLY A 27 -2.82 9.16 0.99
C GLY A 27 -3.59 8.89 -0.29
N ILE A 28 -3.18 7.82 -0.97
CA ILE A 28 -3.79 7.31 -2.19
C ILE A 28 -4.12 5.83 -1.96
N GLU A 29 -5.37 5.45 -2.19
CA GLU A 29 -5.84 4.08 -2.16
C GLU A 29 -6.22 3.65 -3.58
N LEU A 30 -5.66 2.53 -4.02
CA LEU A 30 -5.87 1.93 -5.33
C LEU A 30 -6.53 0.57 -5.15
N ILE A 31 -7.65 0.33 -5.83
CA ILE A 31 -8.37 -0.94 -5.78
C ILE A 31 -8.05 -1.76 -7.03
N TYR A 32 -7.67 -3.02 -6.85
CA TYR A 32 -7.38 -3.96 -7.93
C TYR A 32 -8.15 -5.27 -7.74
N GLU A 33 -8.28 -6.05 -8.81
CA GLU A 33 -8.91 -7.36 -8.76
C GLU A 33 -7.87 -8.47 -8.95
N GLY A 34 -8.07 -9.59 -8.27
CA GLY A 34 -7.35 -10.84 -8.53
C GLY A 34 -6.04 -11.01 -7.75
N LYS A 35 -5.84 -12.24 -7.26
CA LYS A 35 -4.65 -12.63 -6.50
C LYS A 35 -3.35 -12.53 -7.32
N GLU A 36 -3.41 -12.76 -8.63
CA GLU A 36 -2.26 -12.61 -9.53
C GLU A 36 -1.72 -11.17 -9.54
N ASN A 37 -2.61 -10.19 -9.46
CA ASN A 37 -2.22 -8.79 -9.42
C ASN A 37 -1.61 -8.43 -8.07
N ARG A 38 -2.07 -9.03 -6.97
CA ARG A 38 -1.38 -8.95 -5.67
C ARG A 38 0.06 -9.41 -5.79
N GLU A 39 0.32 -10.55 -6.42
CA GLU A 39 1.70 -11.07 -6.55
C GLU A 39 2.59 -10.18 -7.44
N LYS A 40 2.04 -9.62 -8.52
CA LYS A 40 2.75 -8.63 -9.36
C LYS A 40 3.09 -7.36 -8.57
N LEU A 41 2.17 -6.90 -7.72
CA LEU A 41 2.39 -5.72 -6.87
C LEU A 41 3.42 -6.02 -5.77
N ILE A 42 3.40 -7.20 -5.15
CA ILE A 42 4.44 -7.62 -4.20
C ILE A 42 5.81 -7.55 -4.87
N GLN A 43 5.98 -8.19 -6.04
CA GLN A 43 7.26 -8.18 -6.76
C GLN A 43 7.73 -6.77 -7.06
N TRP A 44 6.82 -5.92 -7.56
CA TRP A 44 7.13 -4.53 -7.87
C TRP A 44 7.56 -3.73 -6.62
N ILE A 45 6.87 -3.88 -5.48
CA ILE A 45 7.25 -3.17 -4.25
C ILE A 45 8.58 -3.73 -3.72
N GLU A 46 8.78 -5.06 -3.74
CA GLU A 46 10.01 -5.71 -3.28
C GLU A 46 11.25 -5.25 -4.06
N GLU A 47 11.12 -4.95 -5.36
CA GLU A 47 12.19 -4.40 -6.20
C GLU A 47 12.63 -2.99 -5.78
N GLN A 48 11.74 -2.20 -5.19
CA GLN A 48 12.00 -0.79 -4.86
C GLN A 48 12.26 -0.57 -3.36
N TYR A 49 11.60 -1.35 -2.49
CA TYR A 49 11.57 -1.12 -1.04
C TYR A 49 12.14 -2.28 -0.22
N GLY A 50 12.57 -3.36 -0.87
CA GLY A 50 13.17 -4.51 -0.22
C GLY A 50 12.21 -5.70 -0.08
N LYS A 51 12.83 -6.89 -0.04
CA LYS A 51 12.12 -8.17 0.01
C LYS A 51 11.51 -8.42 1.37
N LEU A 52 10.33 -9.03 1.37
CA LEU A 52 9.69 -9.50 2.59
C LEU A 52 10.19 -10.89 2.97
N PRO A 53 10.23 -11.22 4.28
CA PRO A 53 10.29 -12.59 4.74
C PRO A 53 9.12 -13.43 4.17
N PRO A 54 9.33 -14.72 3.84
CA PRO A 54 8.29 -15.57 3.25
C PRO A 54 7.00 -15.70 4.07
N VAL A 55 7.10 -15.53 5.39
CA VAL A 55 5.95 -15.59 6.31
C VAL A 55 5.07 -14.35 6.17
N GLU A 56 5.68 -13.16 6.08
CA GLU A 56 4.98 -11.88 5.93
C GLU A 56 4.26 -11.81 4.57
N ARG A 57 4.89 -12.33 3.51
CA ARG A 57 4.28 -12.40 2.16
C ARG A 57 2.92 -13.11 2.12
N LYS A 58 2.67 -14.04 3.05
CA LYS A 58 1.42 -14.81 3.15
C LYS A 58 0.33 -14.10 3.95
N GLN A 59 0.65 -13.01 4.63
CA GLN A 59 -0.33 -12.26 5.41
C GLN A 59 -1.36 -11.61 4.49
N LYS A 60 -2.61 -11.50 4.97
CA LYS A 60 -3.69 -10.86 4.20
C LYS A 60 -3.36 -9.41 3.83
N GLN A 61 -2.63 -8.74 4.72
CA GLN A 61 -2.16 -7.38 4.60
C GLN A 61 -0.66 -7.36 4.86
N ILE A 62 0.09 -6.63 4.04
CA ILE A 62 1.53 -6.48 4.16
C ILE A 62 1.87 -5.00 4.13
N GLU A 63 2.90 -4.61 4.89
CA GLU A 63 3.32 -3.22 5.01
C GLU A 63 4.82 -3.05 4.74
N TRP A 64 5.15 -1.97 4.03
CA TRP A 64 6.51 -1.48 3.90
C TRP A 64 6.58 -0.10 4.52
N HIS A 65 7.45 0.06 5.50
CA HIS A 65 7.62 1.30 6.25
C HIS A 65 8.82 2.09 5.70
N GLY A 66 8.54 3.18 5.00
CA GLY A 66 9.53 4.18 4.63
C GLY A 66 9.56 5.34 5.64
N ALA A 67 10.49 6.26 5.47
CA ALA A 67 10.66 7.40 6.37
C ALA A 67 9.41 8.30 6.48
N ASN A 68 8.69 8.48 5.36
CA ASN A 68 7.54 9.40 5.28
C ASN A 68 6.27 8.74 4.73
N VAL A 69 6.37 7.50 4.26
CA VAL A 69 5.28 6.78 3.59
C VAL A 69 5.23 5.36 4.10
N VAL A 70 4.03 4.88 4.41
CA VAL A 70 3.75 3.46 4.59
C VAL A 70 2.98 2.96 3.38
N ILE A 71 3.47 1.88 2.79
CA ILE A 71 2.80 1.18 1.69
C ILE A 71 2.09 -0.03 2.27
N THR A 72 0.78 -0.11 2.14
CA THR A 72 -0.01 -1.24 2.61
C THR A 72 -0.61 -1.97 1.41
N LEU A 73 -0.38 -3.27 1.31
CA LEU A 73 -0.96 -4.12 0.27
C LEU A 73 -1.84 -5.20 0.90
N GLY A 74 -3.14 -5.14 0.63
CA GLY A 74 -4.14 -6.09 1.10
C GLY A 74 -4.81 -6.87 -0.03
N TYR A 75 -5.32 -8.06 0.28
CA TYR A 75 -6.19 -8.83 -0.62
C TYR A 75 -7.21 -9.66 0.16
N ASP A 76 -8.48 -9.52 -0.22
CA ASP A 76 -9.58 -10.33 0.31
C ASP A 76 -9.99 -11.41 -0.69
N VAL A 77 -9.87 -12.66 -0.26
CA VAL A 77 -10.19 -13.85 -1.05
C VAL A 77 -11.69 -13.97 -1.36
N THR A 78 -12.55 -13.37 -0.53
CA THR A 78 -14.01 -13.48 -0.63
C THR A 78 -14.54 -12.58 -1.73
N THR A 79 -14.12 -11.32 -1.71
CA THR A 79 -14.50 -10.30 -2.70
C THR A 79 -13.64 -10.35 -3.96
N LYS A 80 -12.48 -11.04 -3.90
CA LYS A 80 -11.43 -11.07 -4.93
C LYS A 80 -10.83 -9.69 -5.22
N LEU A 81 -11.04 -8.73 -4.32
CA LEU A 81 -10.51 -7.39 -4.41
C LEU A 81 -9.30 -7.24 -3.50
N GLY A 82 -8.35 -6.44 -3.96
CA GLY A 82 -7.22 -6.00 -3.17
C GLY A 82 -7.11 -4.50 -3.14
N GLN A 83 -6.32 -4.03 -2.18
CA GLN A 83 -6.11 -2.63 -1.88
C GLN A 83 -4.60 -2.38 -1.84
N LEU A 84 -4.15 -1.36 -2.55
CA LEU A 84 -2.80 -0.82 -2.46
C LEU A 84 -2.90 0.61 -1.94
N TRP A 85 -2.34 0.86 -0.77
CA TRP A 85 -2.39 2.15 -0.11
C TRP A 85 -1.00 2.75 0.00
N PHE A 86 -0.92 4.04 -0.29
CA PHE A 86 0.22 4.89 -0.01
C PHE A 86 -0.21 5.92 1.03
N THR A 87 0.35 5.85 2.23
CA THR A 87 -0.06 6.68 3.37
C THR A 87 1.08 7.60 3.78
N TYR A 88 0.89 8.92 3.70
CA TYR A 88 1.90 9.92 4.08
C TYR A 88 1.84 10.21 5.58
N LEU A 89 2.87 9.77 6.32
CA LEU A 89 2.88 9.78 7.79
C LEU A 89 2.77 11.17 8.41
N ALA A 90 3.46 12.16 7.83
CA ALA A 90 3.43 13.54 8.33
C ALA A 90 2.04 14.21 8.25
N LEU A 91 1.14 13.64 7.45
CA LEU A 91 -0.17 14.20 7.13
C LEU A 91 -1.32 13.29 7.58
N THR A 92 -1.01 12.18 8.25
CA THR A 92 -2.02 11.33 8.87
C THR A 92 -2.12 11.59 10.36
N PRO A 93 -3.32 11.51 10.96
CA PRO A 93 -3.50 11.63 12.40
C PRO A 93 -2.93 10.44 13.19
N PHE A 94 -2.41 9.42 12.49
CA PHE A 94 -1.71 8.29 13.09
C PHE A 94 -0.24 8.66 13.26
N ASP A 95 0.11 9.07 14.47
CA ASP A 95 1.50 9.24 14.88
C ASP A 95 2.17 7.86 14.88
N ASN A 96 2.94 7.58 13.84
CA ASN A 96 3.75 6.36 13.73
C ASN A 96 5.09 6.50 14.47
N SER A 97 5.17 7.36 15.50
CA SER A 97 6.24 7.27 16.49
C SER A 97 6.14 5.90 17.18
N THR A 98 6.76 4.88 16.59
CA THR A 98 7.25 3.76 17.36
C THR A 98 8.22 4.36 18.37
N THR A 99 7.76 4.55 19.60
CA THR A 99 8.62 4.69 20.76
C THR A 99 9.68 3.62 20.66
N ASP A 100 10.91 4.05 20.40
CA ASP A 100 12.11 3.26 20.58
C ASP A 100 12.16 2.84 22.05
N THR A 101 11.62 1.65 22.36
CA THR A 101 11.79 1.01 23.67
C THR A 101 13.08 0.20 23.67
N SER A 102 14.19 0.78 23.21
CA SER A 102 15.53 0.33 23.59
C SER A 102 15.91 0.99 24.91
N GLY A 103 15.37 0.45 26.00
CA GLY A 103 15.67 0.98 27.32
C GLY A 103 14.96 0.25 28.44
N TYR A 104 15.17 -1.07 28.56
CA TYR A 104 15.22 -1.82 29.83
C TYR A 104 16.04 -3.10 29.65
#